data_AF-A0A511W0J7-F1
#
_entry.id   AF-A0A511W0J7-F1
#
_cell.length_a   1.000
_cell.length_b   1.000
_cell.length_c   1.000
_cell.angle_alpha   90.00
_cell.angle_beta   90.00
_cell.angle_gamma   90.00
#
_symmetry.space_group_name_H-M   'P 1'
#
loop_
_entity.id
_entity.type
_entity.pdbx_description
1 polymer ?
#
loop_
_entity_poly.entity_id
_entity_poly.type
_entity_poly.pdbx_seq_one_letter_code
_entity_poly.pdbx_strand_id
1 'polypeptide(L)'
;MYFYDVRKAIELIDSAHGDVNGDGVIDGVFLVGYQTQDSPFIQNITLVVQDGATHEIYSTPLVDNVGYNPTLFLGDFTGNGLDEILISIATGGNGGIMNEFIYSFVHNRFNLIFNSNEYNDYYQYTVNYEDDAKVRVVSEVNQQQYVIDLSDRDPQYLNEIYDANGTLIEPIEGWVNPLSGLYPVDFDMDGVYELLVYQRIAGRYNADALGYVLNTLGWAGDQFALSQQFVAIYGADL
;
A
#
# COMPACT_ATOMS: atom_id res chain seq x y z
N MET A 1 16.05 27.09 -33.81
CA MET A 1 15.44 27.02 -32.47
C MET A 1 14.07 26.41 -32.67
N TYR A 2 13.97 25.08 -32.57
CA TYR A 2 12.69 24.38 -32.73
C TYR A 2 12.01 24.38 -31.36
N PHE A 3 10.91 25.11 -31.25
CA PHE A 3 10.00 25.03 -30.12
C PHE A 3 9.21 23.73 -30.29
N TYR A 4 9.56 22.70 -29.51
CA TYR A 4 8.67 21.57 -29.29
C TYR A 4 7.66 21.98 -28.22
N ASP A 5 6.53 22.54 -28.63
CA ASP A 5 5.32 22.56 -27.81
C ASP A 5 4.64 21.20 -27.96
N VAL A 6 5.17 20.19 -27.25
CA VAL A 6 4.46 18.91 -27.07
C VAL A 6 3.51 19.12 -25.90
N ARG A 7 2.30 19.60 -26.17
CA ARG A 7 1.21 19.42 -25.21
C ARG A 7 1.04 17.92 -25.04
N LYS A 8 1.54 17.37 -23.93
CA LYS A 8 1.28 15.98 -23.56
C LYS A 8 -0.22 15.84 -23.38
N ALA A 9 -0.85 14.98 -24.17
CA ALA A 9 -2.28 14.74 -24.07
C ALA A 9 -2.59 14.16 -22.69
N ILE A 10 -3.56 14.75 -21.99
CA ILE A 10 -4.10 14.17 -20.78
C ILE A 10 -5.02 13.03 -21.21
N GLU A 11 -4.81 11.87 -20.62
CA GLU A 11 -5.52 10.63 -20.87
C GLU A 11 -6.32 10.24 -19.63
N LEU A 12 -7.48 9.63 -19.87
CA LEU A 12 -8.23 8.93 -18.83
C LEU A 12 -7.50 7.62 -18.52
N ILE A 13 -7.14 7.42 -17.26
CA ILE A 13 -6.41 6.24 -16.79
C ILE A 13 -7.38 5.21 -16.25
N ASP A 14 -8.25 5.63 -15.33
CA ASP A 14 -9.26 4.78 -14.71
C ASP A 14 -10.48 5.61 -14.29
N SER A 15 -11.62 4.96 -14.08
CA SER A 15 -12.86 5.63 -13.69
C SER A 15 -13.82 4.72 -12.94
N ALA A 16 -14.58 5.30 -12.02
CA ALA A 16 -15.72 4.67 -11.38
C ALA A 16 -16.90 5.65 -11.24
N HIS A 17 -18.04 5.12 -10.79
CA HIS A 17 -19.23 5.90 -10.53
C HIS A 17 -19.81 5.48 -9.18
N GLY A 18 -20.12 6.44 -8.32
CA GLY A 18 -20.65 6.23 -6.97
C GLY A 18 -21.11 7.56 -6.37
N ASP A 19 -21.92 7.52 -5.32
CA ASP A 19 -22.23 8.72 -4.52
C ASP A 19 -21.07 8.96 -3.55
N VAL A 20 -20.22 9.94 -3.87
CA VAL A 20 -19.02 10.24 -3.09
C VAL A 20 -19.12 11.57 -2.34
N ASN A 21 -20.15 12.38 -2.64
CA ASN A 21 -20.38 13.69 -2.02
C ASN A 21 -21.53 13.71 -1.00
N GLY A 22 -22.40 12.69 -1.01
CA GLY A 22 -23.51 12.47 -0.09
C GLY A 22 -24.84 13.12 -0.45
N ASP A 23 -25.05 13.47 -1.73
CA ASP A 23 -26.30 14.07 -2.20
C ASP A 23 -27.34 13.06 -2.74
N GLY A 24 -26.98 11.77 -2.81
CA GLY A 24 -27.83 10.69 -3.31
C GLY A 24 -27.84 10.55 -4.83
N VAL A 25 -27.04 11.33 -5.56
CA VAL A 25 -26.86 11.25 -7.02
C VAL A 25 -25.48 10.69 -7.33
N ILE A 26 -25.41 9.81 -8.33
CA ILE A 26 -24.17 9.16 -8.71
C ILE A 26 -23.23 10.14 -9.42
N ASP A 27 -22.01 10.28 -8.89
CA ASP A 27 -20.93 11.09 -9.44
C ASP A 27 -20.04 10.27 -10.39
N GLY A 28 -19.32 10.97 -11.27
CA GLY A 28 -18.23 10.39 -12.06
C GLY A 28 -16.89 10.66 -11.39
N VAL A 29 -16.12 9.61 -11.10
CA VAL A 29 -14.78 9.73 -10.50
C VAL A 29 -13.74 9.22 -11.49
N PHE A 30 -12.71 10.01 -11.74
CA PHE A 30 -11.71 9.76 -12.78
C PHE A 30 -10.30 9.95 -12.27
N LEU A 31 -9.39 9.07 -12.68
CA LEU A 31 -7.96 9.34 -12.67
C LEU A 31 -7.53 9.76 -14.06
N VAL A 32 -6.89 10.92 -14.14
CA VAL A 32 -6.31 11.42 -15.38
C VAL A 32 -4.83 11.71 -15.21
N GLY A 33 -4.07 11.63 -16.28
CA GLY A 33 -2.64 11.94 -16.28
C GLY A 33 -2.11 11.90 -17.70
N TYR A 34 -0.79 11.93 -17.88
CA TYR A 34 -0.22 11.72 -19.21
C TYR A 34 0.83 10.62 -19.18
N GLN A 35 0.76 9.75 -20.18
CA GLN A 35 1.75 8.71 -20.38
C GLN A 35 3.03 9.29 -21.01
N THR A 36 4.17 8.74 -20.63
CA THR A 36 5.44 9.07 -21.26
C THR A 36 5.54 8.36 -22.63
N GLN A 37 5.98 9.05 -23.68
CA GLN A 37 5.92 8.55 -25.07
C GLN A 37 6.50 7.14 -25.29
N ASP A 38 7.51 6.75 -24.51
CA ASP A 38 8.21 5.46 -24.65
C ASP A 38 8.13 4.59 -23.38
N SER A 39 7.16 4.84 -22.49
CA SER A 39 7.04 4.10 -21.22
C SER A 39 5.60 4.05 -20.72
N PRO A 40 5.15 2.95 -20.08
CA PRO A 40 3.86 2.90 -19.37
C PRO A 40 3.84 3.78 -18.10
N PHE A 41 4.92 4.52 -17.83
CA PHE A 41 5.01 5.46 -16.73
C PHE A 41 4.14 6.70 -16.98
N ILE A 42 3.23 6.94 -16.03
CA ILE A 42 2.25 8.01 -16.04
C ILE A 42 2.72 9.10 -15.08
N GLN A 43 2.52 10.36 -15.47
CA GLN A 43 2.87 11.54 -14.69
C GLN A 43 1.67 12.48 -14.55
N ASN A 44 1.74 13.38 -13.55
CA ASN A 44 0.69 14.33 -13.18
C ASN A 44 -0.68 13.66 -12.98
N ILE A 45 -0.67 12.50 -12.32
CA ILE A 45 -1.88 11.79 -11.94
C ILE A 45 -2.73 12.72 -11.05
N THR A 46 -3.95 12.97 -11.49
CA THR A 46 -4.89 13.91 -10.89
C THR A 46 -6.21 13.20 -10.68
N LEU A 47 -6.75 13.29 -9.47
CA LEU A 47 -8.10 12.84 -9.16
C LEU A 47 -9.09 13.92 -9.60
N VAL A 48 -10.13 13.51 -10.33
CA VAL A 48 -11.21 14.37 -10.80
C VAL A 48 -12.55 13.76 -10.39
N VAL A 49 -13.44 14.59 -9.84
CA VAL A 49 -14.84 14.24 -9.57
C VAL A 49 -15.73 15.17 -10.38
N GLN A 50 -16.67 14.60 -11.13
CA GLN A 50 -17.76 15.31 -11.77
C GLN A 50 -19.04 15.02 -10.98
N ASP A 51 -19.59 16.06 -10.38
CA ASP A 51 -20.84 16.00 -9.64
C ASP A 51 -22.00 15.60 -10.57
N GLY A 52 -22.71 14.53 -10.22
CA GLY A 52 -23.80 13.98 -11.03
C GLY A 52 -25.04 14.88 -11.09
N ALA A 53 -25.31 15.65 -10.03
CA ALA A 53 -26.46 16.53 -9.89
C ALA A 53 -26.23 17.90 -10.56
N THR A 54 -25.04 18.46 -10.42
CA THR A 54 -24.72 19.83 -10.87
C THR A 54 -23.87 19.88 -12.13
N HIS A 55 -23.19 18.79 -12.47
CA HIS A 55 -22.15 18.70 -13.51
C HIS A 55 -20.93 19.57 -13.25
N GLU A 56 -20.76 20.09 -12.03
CA GLU A 56 -19.53 20.76 -11.63
C GLU A 56 -18.36 19.77 -11.57
N ILE A 57 -17.16 20.28 -11.83
CA ILE A 57 -15.93 19.47 -11.87
C ILE A 57 -14.98 19.95 -10.79
N TYR A 58 -14.51 19.00 -9.99
CA TYR A 58 -13.55 19.19 -8.91
C TYR A 58 -12.32 18.36 -9.21
N SER A 59 -11.14 18.87 -8.89
CA SER A 59 -9.90 18.10 -9.09
C SER A 59 -8.84 18.40 -8.03
N THR A 60 -8.04 17.40 -7.69
CA THR A 60 -6.85 17.56 -6.85
C THR A 60 -5.68 16.74 -7.42
N PRO A 61 -4.46 17.29 -7.48
CA PRO A 61 -3.28 16.47 -7.74
C PRO A 61 -3.01 15.56 -6.54
N LEU A 62 -2.45 14.37 -6.81
CA LEU A 62 -1.98 13.48 -5.75
C LEU A 62 -0.63 13.95 -5.20
N VAL A 63 -0.31 13.57 -3.95
CA VAL A 63 0.99 13.91 -3.31
C VAL A 63 2.14 13.26 -4.08
N ASP A 64 2.05 11.95 -4.35
CA ASP A 64 2.92 11.24 -5.30
C ASP A 64 2.15 10.90 -6.57
N ASN A 65 2.17 11.83 -7.51
CA ASN A 65 1.34 11.81 -8.71
C ASN A 65 2.01 11.18 -9.95
N VAL A 66 2.90 10.21 -9.73
CA VAL A 66 3.62 9.52 -10.80
C VAL A 66 3.73 8.03 -10.51
N GLY A 67 3.74 7.19 -11.55
CA GLY A 67 3.94 5.74 -11.39
C GLY A 67 3.39 4.91 -12.53
N TYR A 68 3.14 3.64 -12.25
CA TYR A 68 2.66 2.62 -13.18
C TYR A 68 1.31 2.09 -12.72
N ASN A 69 0.47 1.73 -13.69
CA ASN A 69 -0.86 1.15 -13.50
C ASN A 69 -1.70 1.79 -12.36
N PRO A 70 -1.94 3.11 -12.37
CA PRO A 70 -2.87 3.73 -11.43
C PRO A 70 -4.26 3.10 -11.56
N THR A 71 -4.89 2.80 -10.43
CA THR A 71 -6.24 2.25 -10.37
C THR A 71 -7.08 2.99 -9.34
N LEU A 72 -8.39 2.89 -9.49
CA LEU A 72 -9.38 3.56 -8.66
C LEU A 72 -10.40 2.54 -8.15
N PHE A 73 -10.70 2.60 -6.85
CA PHE A 73 -11.75 1.82 -6.20
C PHE A 73 -12.63 2.74 -5.34
N LEU A 74 -13.93 2.48 -5.34
CA LEU A 74 -14.91 3.18 -4.50
C LEU A 74 -15.48 2.19 -3.47
N GLY A 75 -15.53 2.59 -2.21
CA GLY A 75 -16.18 1.83 -1.15
C GLY A 75 -16.29 2.64 0.14
N ASP A 76 -17.24 2.27 1.01
CA ASP A 76 -17.37 2.89 2.33
C ASP A 76 -16.26 2.39 3.25
N PHE A 77 -15.31 3.27 3.58
CA PHE A 77 -14.24 2.95 4.53
C PHE A 77 -14.48 3.59 5.90
N THR A 78 -15.39 4.57 5.98
CA THR A 78 -15.60 5.38 7.19
C THR A 78 -16.87 5.02 7.96
N GLY A 79 -17.69 4.11 7.41
CA GLY A 79 -18.95 3.64 7.98
C GLY A 79 -20.06 4.67 7.93
N ASN A 80 -19.96 5.65 7.04
CA ASN A 80 -20.92 6.75 6.93
C ASN A 80 -21.97 6.52 5.82
N GLY A 81 -21.86 5.42 5.06
CA GLY A 81 -22.72 5.05 3.95
C GLY A 81 -22.37 5.72 2.61
N LEU A 82 -21.26 6.45 2.53
CA LEU A 82 -20.75 7.11 1.32
C LEU A 82 -19.44 6.44 0.90
N ASP A 83 -19.21 6.37 -0.41
CA ASP A 83 -17.98 5.79 -0.91
C ASP A 83 -16.81 6.78 -0.76
N GLU A 84 -15.72 6.33 -0.15
CA GLU A 84 -14.42 6.96 -0.27
C GLU A 84 -13.64 6.40 -1.47
N ILE A 85 -12.67 7.19 -1.94
CA ILE A 85 -11.93 6.95 -3.18
C ILE A 85 -10.54 6.42 -2.83
N LEU A 86 -10.33 5.10 -3.03
CA LEU A 86 -9.02 4.46 -2.95
C LEU A 86 -8.30 4.57 -4.30
N ILE A 87 -7.05 5.04 -4.27
CA ILE A 87 -6.17 5.15 -5.42
C ILE A 87 -4.88 4.38 -5.14
N SER A 88 -4.56 3.45 -6.05
CA SER A 88 -3.37 2.59 -5.95
C SER A 88 -2.45 2.83 -7.15
N ILE A 89 -1.17 3.10 -6.91
CA ILE A 89 -0.17 3.39 -7.94
C ILE A 89 1.10 2.58 -7.68
N ALA A 90 1.52 1.74 -8.63
CA ALA A 90 2.79 1.04 -8.52
C ALA A 90 3.96 2.00 -8.78
N THR A 91 4.92 2.07 -7.86
CA THR A 91 6.13 2.90 -8.04
C THR A 91 7.11 2.31 -9.06
N GLY A 92 7.02 1.00 -9.30
CA GLY A 92 7.96 0.23 -10.11
C GLY A 92 9.11 -0.38 -9.29
N GLY A 93 10.11 -0.92 -9.99
CA GLY A 93 11.27 -1.57 -9.37
C GLY A 93 10.99 -2.95 -8.75
N ASN A 94 11.97 -3.50 -8.05
CA ASN A 94 11.94 -4.87 -7.53
C ASN A 94 11.32 -4.99 -6.12
N GLY A 95 11.04 -3.85 -5.47
CA GLY A 95 10.41 -3.80 -4.15
C GLY A 95 8.91 -4.10 -4.17
N GLY A 96 8.27 -3.93 -5.33
CA GLY A 96 6.81 -4.02 -5.45
C GLY A 96 6.11 -2.98 -4.58
N ILE A 97 6.70 -1.79 -4.46
CA ILE A 97 6.20 -0.72 -3.58
C ILE A 97 5.01 -0.03 -4.26
N MET A 98 3.94 0.19 -3.49
CA MET A 98 2.72 0.85 -3.92
C MET A 98 2.56 2.18 -3.19
N ASN A 99 2.18 3.22 -3.93
CA ASN A 99 1.66 4.45 -3.38
C ASN A 99 0.14 4.33 -3.29
N GLU A 100 -0.40 4.49 -2.10
CA GLU A 100 -1.81 4.26 -1.79
C GLU A 100 -2.41 5.49 -1.11
N PHE A 101 -3.56 5.94 -1.60
CA PHE A 101 -4.25 7.11 -1.08
C PHE A 101 -5.73 6.81 -0.91
N ILE A 102 -6.33 7.29 0.18
CA ILE A 102 -7.78 7.31 0.34
C ILE A 102 -8.24 8.74 0.52
N TYR A 103 -9.16 9.17 -0.34
CA TYR A 103 -9.79 10.48 -0.28
C TYR A 103 -11.27 10.34 0.09
N SER A 104 -11.71 11.16 1.03
CA SER A 104 -13.13 11.48 1.18
C SER A 104 -13.47 12.72 0.35
N PHE A 105 -14.67 12.74 -0.23
CA PHE A 105 -15.16 13.85 -1.05
C PHE A 105 -16.49 14.45 -0.54
N VAL A 106 -16.82 14.21 0.72
CA VAL A 106 -18.08 14.67 1.33
C VAL A 106 -18.23 16.20 1.22
N HIS A 107 -19.42 16.64 0.79
CA HIS A 107 -19.73 18.05 0.53
C HIS A 107 -18.80 18.73 -0.49
N ASN A 108 -18.45 18.02 -1.57
CA ASN A 108 -17.65 18.51 -2.68
C ASN A 108 -16.24 19.02 -2.27
N ARG A 109 -15.63 18.39 -1.26
CA ARG A 109 -14.29 18.75 -0.77
C ARG A 109 -13.41 17.52 -0.61
N PHE A 110 -12.27 17.50 -1.30
CA PHE A 110 -11.26 16.49 -1.11
C PHE A 110 -10.63 16.59 0.28
N ASN A 111 -10.64 15.48 1.00
CA ASN A 111 -9.89 15.29 2.23
C ASN A 111 -9.08 14.00 2.11
N LEU A 112 -7.75 14.10 2.18
CA LEU A 112 -6.86 12.95 2.19
C LEU A 112 -6.90 12.32 3.59
N ILE A 113 -7.43 11.10 3.71
CA ILE A 113 -7.63 10.41 4.99
C ILE A 113 -6.70 9.21 5.20
N PHE A 114 -6.01 8.77 4.14
CA PHE A 114 -4.93 7.79 4.23
C PHE A 114 -3.83 8.09 3.21
N ASN A 115 -2.58 7.95 3.63
CA ASN A 115 -1.39 8.15 2.81
C ASN A 115 -0.35 7.07 3.13
N SER A 116 0.07 6.29 2.13
CA SER A 116 1.06 5.22 2.32
C SER A 116 2.39 5.69 2.90
N ASN A 117 2.84 6.92 2.60
CA ASN A 117 4.10 7.43 3.15
C ASN A 117 4.00 7.65 4.66
N GLU A 118 2.92 8.27 5.12
CA GLU A 118 2.67 8.48 6.55
C GLU A 118 2.50 7.14 7.29
N TYR A 119 1.81 6.18 6.67
CA TYR A 119 1.71 4.83 7.19
C TYR A 119 3.09 4.16 7.33
N ASN A 120 3.91 4.22 6.28
CA ASN A 120 5.25 3.60 6.27
C ASN A 120 6.17 4.26 7.32
N ASP A 121 6.07 5.57 7.51
CA ASP A 121 6.83 6.31 8.52
C ASP A 121 6.39 5.95 9.95
N TYR A 122 5.09 5.72 10.17
CA TYR A 122 4.53 5.39 11.47
C TYR A 122 4.82 3.94 11.91
N TYR A 123 4.62 2.97 11.02
CA TYR A 123 4.84 1.55 11.30
C TYR A 123 6.26 1.14 10.95
N GLN A 124 7.18 1.32 11.90
CA GLN A 124 8.57 0.90 11.81
C GLN A 124 8.78 -0.50 12.40
N TYR A 125 9.78 -1.20 11.84
CA TYR A 125 10.13 -2.55 12.24
C TYR A 125 11.64 -2.75 12.29
N THR A 126 12.09 -3.55 13.25
CA THR A 126 13.46 -4.07 13.30
C THR A 126 13.45 -5.55 12.96
N VAL A 127 14.39 -6.01 12.13
CA VAL A 127 14.51 -7.42 11.70
C VAL A 127 15.94 -7.88 11.95
N ASN A 128 16.13 -8.82 12.87
CA ASN A 128 17.45 -9.34 13.23
C ASN A 128 17.46 -10.86 13.10
N TYR A 129 18.49 -11.39 12.45
CA TYR A 129 18.78 -12.81 12.53
C TYR A 129 19.26 -13.15 13.94
N GLU A 130 18.92 -14.34 14.39
CA GLU A 130 19.32 -14.92 15.67
C GLU A 130 19.85 -16.33 15.45
N ASP A 131 20.56 -16.85 16.45
CA ASP A 131 21.00 -18.24 16.53
C ASP A 131 19.82 -19.23 16.35
N ASP A 132 20.17 -20.46 16.03
CA ASP A 132 19.24 -21.57 15.80
C ASP A 132 18.25 -21.29 14.66
N ALA A 133 18.74 -20.76 13.54
CA ALA A 133 17.95 -20.52 12.32
C ALA A 133 16.71 -19.65 12.55
N LYS A 134 16.81 -18.60 13.38
CA LYS A 134 15.68 -17.72 13.69
C LYS A 134 15.87 -16.31 13.16
N VAL A 135 14.75 -15.64 12.89
CA VAL A 135 14.71 -14.20 12.65
C VAL A 135 13.68 -13.58 13.58
N ARG A 136 14.12 -12.60 14.38
CA ARG A 136 13.23 -11.79 15.20
C ARG A 136 12.78 -10.56 14.42
N VAL A 137 11.48 -10.36 14.36
CA VAL A 137 10.85 -9.14 13.82
C VAL A 137 10.15 -8.42 14.96
N VAL A 138 10.49 -7.15 15.16
CA VAL A 138 9.89 -6.29 16.20
C VAL A 138 9.07 -5.21 15.50
N SER A 139 7.79 -5.09 15.84
CA SER A 139 6.97 -3.94 15.48
C SER A 139 7.07 -2.90 16.58
N GLU A 140 7.75 -1.79 16.27
CA GLU A 140 8.20 -0.82 17.27
C GLU A 140 7.03 -0.09 17.91
N VAL A 141 6.13 0.47 17.11
CA VAL A 141 4.99 1.25 17.62
C VAL A 141 3.98 0.36 18.36
N ASN A 142 3.82 -0.89 17.92
CA ASN A 142 2.88 -1.85 18.51
C ASN A 142 3.46 -2.57 19.73
N GLN A 143 4.77 -2.46 19.97
CA GLN A 143 5.48 -3.19 21.04
C GLN A 143 5.24 -4.71 20.97
N GLN A 144 5.27 -5.25 19.75
CA GLN A 144 5.05 -6.66 19.46
C GLN A 144 6.30 -7.28 18.84
N GLN A 145 6.51 -8.56 19.12
CA GLN A 145 7.61 -9.33 18.53
C GLN A 145 7.10 -10.62 17.90
N TYR A 146 7.79 -11.04 16.85
CA TYR A 146 7.54 -12.25 16.09
C TYR A 146 8.87 -12.97 15.87
N VAL A 147 8.82 -14.30 15.81
CA VAL A 147 9.99 -15.13 15.48
C VAL A 147 9.63 -15.97 14.27
N ILE A 148 10.41 -15.83 13.21
CA ILE A 148 10.33 -16.65 12.01
C ILE A 148 11.38 -17.74 12.15
N ASP A 149 10.96 -19.00 12.02
CA ASP A 149 11.84 -20.15 11.91
C ASP A 149 12.29 -20.31 10.46
N LEU A 150 13.60 -20.45 10.25
CA LEU A 150 14.22 -20.65 8.94
C LEU A 150 14.70 -22.10 8.75
N SER A 151 14.41 -23.01 9.69
CA SER A 151 14.89 -24.40 9.65
C SER A 151 14.51 -25.15 8.37
N ASP A 152 13.42 -24.73 7.73
CA ASP A 152 12.88 -25.25 6.48
C ASP A 152 13.49 -24.60 5.22
N ARG A 153 14.45 -23.66 5.38
CA ARG A 153 15.24 -23.12 4.27
C ARG A 153 16.27 -24.13 3.78
N ASP A 154 16.73 -23.88 2.55
CA ASP A 154 17.77 -24.68 1.92
C ASP A 154 19.02 -24.79 2.84
N PRO A 155 19.54 -26.01 3.10
CA PRO A 155 20.70 -26.18 3.97
C PRO A 155 21.94 -25.41 3.52
N GLN A 156 22.14 -25.19 2.21
CA GLN A 156 23.23 -24.37 1.71
C GLN A 156 23.05 -22.91 2.14
N TYR A 157 21.83 -22.37 2.08
CA TYR A 157 21.53 -21.03 2.58
C TYR A 157 21.83 -20.92 4.08
N LEU A 158 21.41 -21.90 4.88
CA LEU A 158 21.65 -21.90 6.34
C LEU A 158 23.13 -22.02 6.68
N ASN A 159 23.89 -22.86 5.97
CA ASN A 159 25.33 -23.04 6.20
C ASN A 159 26.18 -21.80 5.84
N GLU A 160 25.63 -20.86 5.06
CA GLU A 160 26.28 -19.55 4.83
C GLU A 160 26.10 -18.58 6.00
N ILE A 161 25.10 -18.82 6.86
CA ILE A 161 24.65 -17.89 7.91
C ILE A 161 25.07 -18.39 9.29
N TYR A 162 25.03 -19.71 9.50
CA TYR A 162 25.23 -20.36 10.79
C TYR A 162 26.43 -21.29 10.79
N ASP A 163 27.12 -21.34 11.92
CA ASP A 163 28.16 -22.34 12.18
C ASP A 163 27.55 -23.71 12.50
N ALA A 164 28.41 -24.72 12.71
CA ALA A 164 27.97 -26.09 12.98
C ALA A 164 27.20 -26.25 14.32
N ASN A 165 27.22 -25.25 15.20
CA ASN A 165 26.47 -25.25 16.46
C ASN A 165 25.13 -24.51 16.32
N GLY A 166 24.82 -23.93 15.15
CA GLY A 166 23.64 -23.09 14.95
C GLY A 166 23.85 -21.64 15.37
N THR A 167 25.07 -21.22 15.68
CA THR A 167 25.38 -19.83 16.04
C THR A 167 25.62 -19.00 14.79
N LEU A 168 25.14 -17.76 14.76
CA LEU A 168 25.41 -16.83 13.67
C LEU A 168 26.93 -16.64 13.47
N ILE A 169 27.38 -16.78 12.23
CA ILE A 169 28.78 -16.53 11.86
C ILE A 169 29.12 -15.05 12.03
N GLU A 170 28.17 -14.16 11.68
CA GLU A 170 28.23 -12.72 11.87
C GLU A 170 26.81 -12.15 12.07
N PRO A 171 26.66 -10.98 12.73
CA PRO A 171 25.36 -10.32 12.85
C PRO A 171 24.77 -9.97 11.49
N ILE A 172 23.48 -10.30 11.27
CA ILE A 172 22.76 -9.99 10.04
C ILE A 172 21.44 -9.30 10.39
N GLU A 173 21.20 -8.20 9.71
CA GLU A 173 19.96 -7.44 9.78
C GLU A 173 19.17 -7.63 8.48
N GLY A 174 17.86 -7.82 8.62
CA GLY A 174 16.90 -7.68 7.54
C GLY A 174 16.20 -6.32 7.62
N TRP A 175 15.12 -6.16 6.86
CA TRP A 175 14.27 -4.98 6.96
C TRP A 175 12.84 -5.29 6.50
N VAL A 176 11.91 -4.41 6.85
CA VAL A 176 10.56 -4.43 6.30
C VAL A 176 10.47 -3.37 5.21
N ASN A 177 10.02 -3.78 4.03
CA ASN A 177 9.83 -2.88 2.91
C ASN A 177 8.67 -1.91 3.17
N PRO A 178 8.64 -0.76 2.45
CA PRO A 178 7.41 0.00 2.31
C PRO A 178 6.25 -0.88 1.84
N LEU A 179 5.03 -0.41 2.12
CA LEU A 179 3.80 -1.06 1.70
C LEU A 179 3.86 -1.53 0.24
N SER A 180 3.53 -2.80 0.06
CA SER A 180 3.54 -3.50 -1.23
C SER A 180 2.14 -3.81 -1.77
N GLY A 181 1.11 -3.60 -0.95
CA GLY A 181 -0.29 -3.64 -1.36
C GLY A 181 -1.20 -3.22 -0.21
N LEU A 182 -2.33 -2.59 -0.56
CA LEU A 182 -3.41 -2.22 0.33
C LEU A 182 -4.70 -2.82 -0.24
N TYR A 183 -5.33 -3.71 0.50
CA TYR A 183 -6.53 -4.41 0.02
C TYR A 183 -7.74 -3.97 0.85
N PRO A 184 -8.79 -3.40 0.23
CA PRO A 184 -10.05 -3.18 0.90
C PRO A 184 -10.71 -4.54 1.16
N VAL A 185 -11.00 -4.84 2.43
CA VAL A 185 -11.65 -6.09 2.83
C VAL A 185 -12.69 -5.78 3.91
N ASP A 186 -13.93 -6.15 3.65
CA ASP A 186 -15.00 -6.17 4.65
C ASP A 186 -14.95 -7.54 5.36
N PHE A 187 -14.29 -7.59 6.52
CA PHE A 187 -14.02 -8.87 7.19
C PHE A 187 -15.25 -9.46 7.88
N ASP A 188 -16.17 -8.62 8.37
CA ASP A 188 -17.33 -9.05 9.14
C ASP A 188 -18.67 -8.93 8.39
N MET A 189 -18.62 -8.50 7.12
CA MET A 189 -19.73 -8.35 6.18
C MET A 189 -20.73 -7.28 6.61
N ASP A 190 -20.27 -6.22 7.29
CA ASP A 190 -21.11 -5.10 7.71
C ASP A 190 -21.29 -4.00 6.65
N GLY A 191 -20.55 -4.11 5.54
CA GLY A 191 -20.56 -3.16 4.43
C GLY A 191 -19.50 -2.07 4.53
N VAL A 192 -18.66 -2.07 5.58
CA VAL A 192 -17.54 -1.16 5.77
C VAL A 192 -16.24 -1.89 5.48
N TYR A 193 -15.35 -1.27 4.70
CA TYR A 193 -14.07 -1.87 4.34
C TYR A 193 -12.98 -1.52 5.36
N GLU A 194 -12.33 -2.55 5.91
CA GLU A 194 -11.00 -2.41 6.51
C GLU A 194 -9.89 -2.40 5.44
N LEU A 195 -8.71 -1.94 5.87
CA LEU A 195 -7.50 -1.94 5.07
C LEU A 195 -6.58 -3.07 5.49
N LEU A 196 -6.42 -4.08 4.64
CA LEU A 196 -5.40 -5.10 4.81
C LEU A 196 -4.11 -4.69 4.08
N VAL A 197 -3.12 -4.27 4.86
CA VAL A 197 -1.82 -3.78 4.40
C VAL A 197 -0.79 -4.91 4.38
N TYR A 198 -0.04 -5.01 3.28
CA TYR A 198 1.08 -5.96 3.13
C TYR A 198 2.43 -5.25 3.08
N GLN A 199 3.33 -5.59 4.01
CA GLN A 199 4.73 -5.17 3.97
C GLN A 199 5.65 -6.38 4.00
N ARG A 200 6.52 -6.51 2.99
CA ARG A 200 7.44 -7.65 2.89
C ARG A 200 8.56 -7.54 3.94
N ILE A 201 8.85 -8.65 4.60
CA ILE A 201 10.04 -8.81 5.45
C ILE A 201 11.15 -9.36 4.54
N ALA A 202 12.17 -8.55 4.27
CA ALA A 202 13.35 -8.93 3.50
C ALA A 202 14.48 -9.39 4.42
N GLY A 203 15.16 -10.46 4.02
CA GLY A 203 16.34 -11.01 4.68
C GLY A 203 17.63 -10.38 4.16
N ARG A 204 18.59 -11.23 3.78
CA ARG A 204 19.94 -10.80 3.33
C ARG A 204 19.94 -9.89 2.09
N TYR A 205 18.88 -9.94 1.30
CA TYR A 205 18.66 -9.08 0.13
C TYR A 205 17.16 -8.97 -0.15
N ASN A 206 16.72 -7.95 -0.90
CA ASN A 206 15.29 -7.64 -1.10
C ASN A 206 14.44 -8.79 -1.71
N ALA A 207 15.07 -9.67 -2.49
CA ALA A 207 14.41 -10.85 -3.07
C ALA A 207 14.39 -12.07 -2.13
N ASP A 208 15.13 -12.05 -1.03
CA ASP A 208 15.03 -13.04 0.05
C ASP A 208 13.84 -12.67 0.94
N ALA A 209 12.63 -12.97 0.47
CA ALA A 209 11.43 -12.73 1.24
C ALA A 209 11.33 -13.75 2.37
N LEU A 210 11.36 -13.28 3.63
CA LEU A 210 11.18 -14.12 4.82
C LEU A 210 9.69 -14.30 5.17
N GLY A 211 8.86 -13.35 4.76
CA GLY A 211 7.43 -13.32 5.02
C GLY A 211 6.87 -11.92 4.82
N TYR A 212 5.73 -11.65 5.43
CA TYR A 212 5.05 -10.36 5.38
C TYR A 212 4.54 -9.97 6.76
N VAL A 213 4.70 -8.69 7.11
CA VAL A 213 3.86 -8.08 8.13
C VAL A 213 2.53 -7.72 7.47
N LEU A 214 1.44 -8.16 8.10
CA LEU A 214 0.07 -7.88 7.69
C LEU A 214 -0.59 -7.03 8.76
N ASN A 215 -0.95 -5.79 8.44
CA ASN A 215 -1.73 -4.92 9.32
C ASN A 215 -3.15 -4.82 8.78
N THR A 216 -4.14 -5.04 9.64
CA THR A 216 -5.54 -4.70 9.36
C THR A 216 -5.86 -3.40 10.07
N LEU A 217 -6.24 -2.37 9.31
CA LEU A 217 -6.64 -1.07 9.85
C LEU A 217 -8.13 -0.85 9.66
N GLY A 218 -8.81 -0.43 10.72
CA GLY A 218 -10.22 0.00 10.65
C GLY A 218 -10.34 1.49 10.91
N TRP A 219 -11.41 2.11 10.42
CA TRP A 219 -11.66 3.53 10.66
C TRP A 219 -12.08 3.78 12.12
N ALA A 220 -11.36 4.65 12.82
CA ALA A 220 -11.60 4.98 14.23
C ALA A 220 -12.31 6.32 14.44
N GLY A 221 -12.93 6.87 13.39
CA GLY A 221 -13.71 8.11 13.41
C GLY A 221 -12.98 9.31 12.81
N ASP A 222 -11.67 9.43 13.02
CA ASP A 222 -10.82 10.51 12.47
C ASP A 222 -9.61 10.01 11.68
N GLN A 223 -9.20 8.76 11.88
CA GLN A 223 -8.07 8.13 11.20
C GLN A 223 -8.25 6.60 11.14
N PHE A 224 -7.49 5.95 10.26
CA PHE A 224 -7.33 4.51 10.29
C PHE A 224 -6.44 4.08 11.46
N ALA A 225 -6.92 3.17 12.29
CA ALA A 225 -6.21 2.64 13.44
C ALA A 225 -5.99 1.12 13.31
N LEU A 226 -4.89 0.62 13.88
CA LEU A 226 -4.58 -0.81 13.88
C LEU A 226 -5.64 -1.58 14.66
N SER A 227 -6.31 -2.50 13.96
CA SER A 227 -7.19 -3.50 14.59
C SER A 227 -6.39 -4.76 14.92
N GLN A 228 -5.56 -5.23 13.97
CA GLN A 228 -4.81 -6.46 14.12
C GLN A 228 -3.50 -6.44 13.32
N GLN A 229 -2.48 -7.12 13.83
CA GLN A 229 -1.22 -7.38 13.12
C GLN A 229 -0.88 -8.87 13.16
N PHE A 230 -0.36 -9.36 12.04
CA PHE A 230 0.22 -10.70 11.92
C PHE A 230 1.56 -10.66 11.20
N VAL A 231 2.36 -11.71 11.39
CA VAL A 231 3.44 -12.07 10.47
C VAL A 231 3.03 -13.35 9.75
N ALA A 232 2.94 -13.26 8.42
CA ALA A 232 2.66 -14.39 7.54
C ALA A 232 3.96 -14.92 6.93
N ILE A 233 4.16 -16.23 6.97
CA ILE A 233 5.33 -16.93 6.43
C ILE A 233 4.89 -17.91 5.33
N TYR A 234 5.83 -18.29 4.47
CA TYR A 234 5.58 -19.30 3.43
C TYR A 234 5.41 -20.69 4.05
N GLY A 235 4.64 -21.55 3.38
CA GLY A 235 4.59 -22.97 3.73
C GLY A 235 5.87 -23.70 3.31
N ALA A 236 6.20 -24.78 4.03
CA ALA A 236 7.30 -25.68 3.71
C ALA A 236 6.78 -27.02 3.18
N ASP A 237 7.58 -27.67 2.32
CA ASP A 237 7.33 -29.05 1.90
C ASP A 237 7.55 -30.02 3.07
N LEU A 238 6.82 -31.15 3.05
CA LEU A 238 6.89 -32.22 4.07
C LEU A 238 7.95 -33.29 3.75
#